data_AF-A0AAX1U8V4-F1
#
_entry.id   AF-A0AAX1U8V4-F1
#
_cell.length_a   1.000
_cell.length_b   1.000
_cell.length_c   1.000
_cell.angle_alpha   90.00
_cell.angle_beta   90.00
_cell.angle_gamma   90.00
#
_symmetry.space_group_name_H-M   'P 1'
#
loop_
_entity.id
_entity.type
_entity.pdbx_description
1 polymer ?
#
loop_
_entity_poly.entity_id
_entity_poly.type
_entity_poly.pdbx_seq_one_letter_code
_entity_poly.pdbx_strand_id
1 'polypeptide(L)'
;MVTFYAVHSKFFPTFSKHPDIMNKVNTLSYTQRSMMLDQIKKDEIRNSALSFFEEPVYEEGDDLLLQMHPKCACRIHLQNGIVYADTLKNPFLELLMRIYPCHIMEVSE
;
A
#
# COMPACT_ATOMS: atom_id res chain seq x y z
N MET A 1 7.77 -6.21 -8.21
CA MET A 1 7.35 -5.53 -6.95
C MET A 1 6.06 -4.77 -7.23
N VAL A 2 5.17 -4.63 -6.26
CA VAL A 2 3.92 -3.87 -6.42
C VAL A 2 3.98 -2.64 -5.54
N THR A 3 3.74 -1.47 -6.12
CA THR A 3 3.62 -0.21 -5.38
C THR A 3 2.15 0.14 -5.25
N PHE A 4 1.68 0.40 -4.03
CA PHE A 4 0.31 0.74 -3.70
C PHE A 4 0.24 2.18 -3.18
N TYR A 5 -0.65 2.95 -3.79
CA TYR A 5 -0.91 4.34 -3.46
C TYR A 5 -2.35 4.50 -2.99
N ALA A 6 -2.55 5.08 -1.81
CA ALA A 6 -3.86 5.58 -1.40
C ALA A 6 -4.05 6.97 -2.03
N VAL A 7 -5.13 7.15 -2.78
CA VAL A 7 -5.40 8.37 -3.54
C VAL A 7 -6.59 9.07 -2.92
N HIS A 8 -6.43 10.37 -2.67
CA HIS A 8 -7.52 11.19 -2.19
C HIS A 8 -8.71 11.11 -3.16
N SER A 9 -9.91 10.85 -2.64
CA SER A 9 -11.13 10.53 -3.42
C SER A 9 -11.43 11.48 -4.58
N LYS A 10 -11.16 12.79 -4.41
CA LYS A 10 -11.29 13.81 -5.47
C LYS A 10 -10.45 13.56 -6.72
N PHE A 11 -9.30 12.91 -6.60
CA PHE A 11 -8.36 12.64 -7.70
C PHE A 11 -8.51 11.24 -8.29
N PHE A 12 -9.10 10.31 -7.53
CA PHE A 12 -9.25 8.91 -7.92
C PHE A 12 -9.94 8.68 -9.28
N PRO A 13 -11.04 9.38 -9.64
CA PRO A 13 -11.67 9.22 -10.96
C PRO A 13 -10.76 9.57 -12.14
N THR A 14 -9.81 10.49 -11.93
CA THR A 14 -8.84 10.88 -12.96
C THR A 14 -7.71 9.87 -13.02
N PHE A 15 -7.19 9.44 -11.87
CA PHE A 15 -6.04 8.54 -11.80
C PHE A 15 -6.38 7.13 -12.28
N SER A 16 -7.57 6.63 -11.96
CA SER A 16 -8.07 5.33 -12.41
C SER A 16 -8.21 5.22 -13.93
N LYS A 17 -8.42 6.35 -14.63
CA LYS A 17 -8.50 6.40 -16.10
C LYS A 17 -7.14 6.57 -16.78
N HIS A 18 -6.14 7.02 -16.03
CA HIS A 18 -4.81 7.37 -16.53
C HIS A 18 -3.74 6.86 -15.55
N PRO A 19 -3.48 5.54 -15.52
CA PRO A 19 -2.55 4.95 -14.55
C PRO A 19 -1.15 5.56 -14.62
N ASP A 20 -0.69 5.94 -15.82
CA ASP A 20 0.60 6.60 -16.04
C ASP A 20 0.77 7.94 -15.32
N ILE A 21 -0.31 8.52 -14.77
CA ILE A 21 -0.24 9.77 -14.02
C ILE A 21 0.59 9.63 -12.75
N MET A 22 0.68 8.42 -12.19
CA MET A 22 1.43 8.16 -10.96
C MET A 22 2.93 8.43 -11.13
N ASN A 23 3.48 8.15 -12.32
CA ASN A 23 4.85 8.56 -12.69
C ASN A 23 5.06 10.08 -12.53
N LYS A 24 4.06 10.89 -12.92
CA LYS A 24 4.13 12.35 -12.76
C LYS A 24 3.93 12.75 -11.30
N VAL A 25 2.99 12.13 -10.59
CA VAL A 25 2.73 12.40 -9.17
C VAL A 25 4.00 12.19 -8.33
N ASN A 26 4.77 11.14 -8.61
CA ASN A 26 6.02 10.86 -7.91
C ASN A 26 7.09 11.94 -8.10
N THR A 27 7.04 12.73 -9.18
CA THR A 27 7.95 13.86 -9.44
C THR A 27 7.53 15.17 -8.79
N LEU A 28 6.31 15.24 -8.24
CA LEU A 28 5.80 16.46 -7.62
C LEU A 28 6.47 16.73 -6.26
N SER A 29 6.40 17.99 -5.81
CA SER A 29 6.83 18.34 -4.45
C SER A 29 6.03 17.57 -3.40
N TYR A 30 6.59 17.43 -2.20
CA TYR A 30 5.90 16.76 -1.08
C TYR A 30 4.53 17.37 -0.82
N THR A 31 4.42 18.70 -0.76
CA THR A 31 3.17 19.41 -0.53
C THR A 31 2.11 19.08 -1.58
N GLN A 32 2.48 19.04 -2.85
CA GLN A 32 1.56 18.68 -3.93
C GLN A 32 1.14 17.21 -3.84
N ARG A 33 2.08 16.30 -3.56
CA ARG A 33 1.77 14.88 -3.36
C ARG A 33 0.80 14.68 -2.19
N SER A 34 1.03 15.34 -1.06
CA SER A 34 0.14 15.23 0.12
C SER A 34 -1.28 15.76 -0.11
N MET A 35 -1.51 16.55 -1.16
CA MET A 35 -2.86 16.98 -1.55
C MET A 35 -3.59 15.92 -2.40
N MET A 36 -2.84 15.04 -3.05
CA MET A 36 -3.37 14.05 -4.01
C MET A 36 -3.39 12.63 -3.46
N LEU A 37 -2.43 12.31 -2.58
CA LEU A 37 -2.28 11.01 -1.95
C LEU A 37 -2.62 11.09 -0.48
N ASP A 38 -3.38 10.08 -0.01
CA ASP A 38 -3.65 9.92 1.40
C ASP A 38 -2.44 9.27 2.07
N GLN A 39 -2.13 9.69 3.30
CA GLN A 39 -1.00 9.14 4.04
C GLN A 39 -1.37 7.77 4.60
N ILE A 40 -0.76 6.71 4.06
CA ILE A 40 -0.88 5.37 4.60
C ILE A 40 -0.05 5.25 5.88
N LYS A 41 -0.68 4.83 6.97
CA LYS A 41 -0.04 4.72 8.30
C LYS A 41 0.19 3.26 8.68
N LYS A 42 1.43 2.93 9.09
CA LYS A 42 1.80 1.57 9.52
C LYS A 42 0.90 1.05 10.64
N ASP A 43 0.65 1.87 11.66
CA ASP A 43 -0.18 1.48 12.81
C ASP A 43 -1.61 1.12 12.41
N GLU A 44 -2.19 1.84 11.45
CA GLU A 44 -3.54 1.57 10.94
C GLU A 44 -3.61 0.21 10.23
N ILE A 45 -2.63 -0.06 9.35
CA ILE A 45 -2.54 -1.35 8.65
C ILE A 45 -2.30 -2.47 9.64
N ARG A 46 -1.36 -2.29 10.58
CA ARG A 46 -1.02 -3.31 11.57
C ARG A 46 -2.21 -3.67 12.45
N ASN A 47 -2.93 -2.69 12.99
CA ASN A 47 -4.12 -2.95 13.82
C ASN A 47 -5.21 -3.68 13.04
N SER A 48 -5.41 -3.30 11.78
CA SER A 48 -6.37 -3.97 10.90
C SER A 48 -5.92 -5.39 10.55
N ALA A 49 -4.63 -5.59 10.30
CA ALA A 49 -4.02 -6.89 9.97
C ALA A 49 -4.17 -7.91 11.10
N LEU A 50 -3.98 -7.49 12.34
CA LEU A 50 -4.15 -8.34 13.53
C LEU A 50 -5.58 -8.89 13.70
N SER A 51 -6.58 -8.21 13.14
CA SER A 51 -7.98 -8.65 13.17
C SER A 51 -8.40 -9.35 11.87
N PHE A 52 -7.66 -9.14 10.79
CA PHE A 52 -8.00 -9.61 9.45
C PHE A 52 -7.37 -10.96 9.11
N PHE A 53 -6.12 -11.17 9.51
CA PHE A 53 -5.40 -12.43 9.29
C PHE A 53 -5.50 -13.32 10.53
N GLU A 54 -5.58 -14.63 10.29
CA GLU A 54 -5.47 -15.62 11.37
C GLU A 54 -4.00 -15.88 11.73
N GLU A 55 -3.10 -15.67 10.77
CA GLU A 55 -1.67 -15.89 10.91
C GLU A 55 -0.95 -14.74 11.66
N PRO A 56 0.22 -15.03 12.27
CA PRO A 56 0.99 -14.01 12.98
C PRO A 56 1.50 -12.89 12.06
N VAL A 57 1.31 -11.65 12.52
CA VAL A 57 1.85 -10.43 11.90
C VAL A 57 2.97 -9.86 12.76
N TYR A 58 4.13 -9.63 12.15
CA TYR A 58 5.32 -9.08 12.80
C TYR A 58 5.68 -7.72 12.22
N GLU A 59 6.36 -6.90 13.02
CA GLU A 59 6.97 -5.64 12.56
C GLU A 59 8.49 -5.75 12.60
N GLU A 60 9.14 -5.30 11.53
CA GLU A 60 10.58 -5.14 11.46
C GLU A 60 10.91 -3.77 10.84
N GLY A 61 11.17 -2.77 11.69
CA GLY A 61 11.39 -1.40 11.21
C GLY A 61 10.17 -0.84 10.48
N ASP A 62 10.33 -0.53 9.20
CA ASP A 62 9.29 -0.02 8.30
C ASP A 62 8.50 -1.13 7.59
N ASP A 63 8.76 -2.38 7.93
CA ASP A 63 8.14 -3.54 7.32
C ASP A 63 7.05 -4.17 8.21
N LEU A 64 6.00 -4.66 7.55
CA LEU A 64 5.04 -5.61 8.13
C LEU A 64 5.18 -6.95 7.43
N LEU A 65 5.31 -8.00 8.22
CA LEU A 65 5.50 -9.38 7.74
C LEU A 65 4.33 -10.25 8.21
N LEU A 66 3.78 -11.03 7.28
CA LEU A 66 2.78 -12.05 7.56
C LEU A 66 3.45 -13.43 7.40
N GLN A 67 3.54 -14.19 8.48
CA GLN A 67 4.17 -15.52 8.44
C GLN A 67 3.15 -16.60 8.11
N MET A 68 3.09 -16.99 6.83
CA MET A 68 2.26 -18.11 6.38
C MET A 68 2.99 -19.44 6.61
N HIS A 69 2.34 -20.32 7.38
CA HIS A 69 2.86 -21.66 7.67
C HIS A 69 2.99 -22.48 6.37
N PRO A 70 4.07 -23.27 6.16
CA PRO A 70 5.19 -23.50 7.06
C PRO A 70 6.43 -22.61 6.84
N LYS A 71 6.55 -21.85 5.74
CA LYS A 71 7.81 -21.17 5.36
C LYS A 71 7.66 -19.90 4.50
N CYS A 72 6.46 -19.44 4.18
CA CYS A 72 6.31 -18.30 3.28
C CYS A 72 5.98 -17.05 4.10
N ALA A 73 6.88 -16.08 4.12
CA ALA A 73 6.58 -14.76 4.67
C ALA A 73 6.20 -13.83 3.52
N CYS A 74 5.03 -13.20 3.61
CA CYS A 74 4.69 -12.07 2.76
C CYS A 74 5.11 -10.78 3.46
N ARG A 75 5.70 -9.84 2.71
CA ARG A 75 6.19 -8.58 3.26
C ARG A 75 5.60 -7.39 2.54
N ILE A 76 5.22 -6.38 3.31
CA ILE A 76 5.05 -5.03 2.81
C ILE A 76 6.04 -4.09 3.48
N HIS A 77 6.62 -3.19 2.71
CA HIS A 77 7.48 -2.10 3.17
C HIS A 77 6.72 -0.78 3.07
N LEU A 78 6.76 0.05 4.11
CA LEU A 78 6.06 1.33 4.15
C LEU A 78 7.07 2.47 4.16
N GLN A 79 7.05 3.30 3.11
CA GLN A 79 7.94 4.46 3.04
C GLN A 79 7.17 5.68 2.57
N ASN A 80 7.23 6.77 3.34
CA ASN A 80 6.61 8.05 2.98
C ASN A 80 5.11 7.96 2.63
N GLY A 81 4.36 7.08 3.32
CA GLY A 81 2.93 6.87 3.08
C GLY A 81 2.62 6.07 1.82
N ILE A 82 3.60 5.40 1.22
CA ILE A 82 3.46 4.49 0.08
C ILE A 82 3.79 3.08 0.56
N VAL A 83 3.06 2.09 0.06
CA VAL A 83 3.30 0.67 0.38
C VAL A 83 3.95 -0.03 -0.80
N TYR A 84 4.99 -0.80 -0.54
CA TYR A 84 5.67 -1.67 -1.49
C TYR A 84 5.48 -3.12 -1.08
N ALA A 85 4.78 -3.90 -1.89
CA ALA A 85 4.58 -5.33 -1.69
C ALA A 85 5.50 -6.15 -2.60
N ASP A 86 5.98 -7.27 -2.08
CA ASP A 86 6.81 -8.24 -2.81
C ASP A 86 6.13 -8.77 -4.09
N THR A 87 4.84 -9.08 -4.05
CA THR A 87 4.08 -9.69 -5.14
C THR A 87 2.62 -9.20 -5.21
N LEU A 88 2.00 -9.34 -6.39
CA LEU A 88 0.57 -9.12 -6.60
C LEU A 88 -0.32 -10.08 -5.81
N LYS A 89 0.23 -11.20 -5.36
CA LYS A 89 -0.46 -12.18 -4.51
C LYS A 89 -0.32 -11.90 -3.01
N ASN A 90 0.25 -10.75 -2.64
CA ASN A 90 0.50 -10.44 -1.25
C ASN A 90 -0.83 -10.20 -0.52
N PRO A 91 -1.15 -10.96 0.55
CA PRO A 91 -2.43 -10.85 1.27
C PRO A 91 -2.70 -9.46 1.85
N PHE A 92 -1.66 -8.68 2.17
CA PHE A 92 -1.83 -7.30 2.63
C PHE A 92 -2.51 -6.42 1.59
N LEU A 93 -2.39 -6.71 0.28
CA LEU A 93 -3.07 -5.92 -0.75
C LEU A 93 -4.59 -5.99 -0.60
N GLU A 94 -5.15 -7.14 -0.24
CA GLU A 94 -6.61 -7.24 0.00
C GLU A 94 -7.04 -6.37 1.16
N LEU A 95 -6.30 -6.43 2.27
CA LEU A 95 -6.52 -5.58 3.43
C LEU A 95 -6.44 -4.09 3.06
N LEU A 96 -5.39 -3.69 2.34
CA LEU A 96 -5.16 -2.31 1.91
C LEU A 96 -6.28 -1.79 1.02
N MET A 97 -6.80 -2.60 0.09
CA MET A 97 -7.93 -2.21 -0.76
C MET A 97 -9.23 -1.99 0.05
N ARG A 98 -9.39 -2.65 1.21
CA ARG A 98 -10.53 -2.41 2.10
C ARG A 98 -10.37 -1.13 2.92
N ILE A 99 -9.17 -0.85 3.41
CA ILE A 99 -8.86 0.37 4.17
C ILE A 99 -8.88 1.60 3.25
N TYR A 100 -8.30 1.48 2.05
CA TYR A 100 -8.13 2.54 1.07
C TYR A 100 -8.85 2.19 -0.23
N PRO A 101 -10.17 2.40 -0.33
CA PRO A 101 -10.95 2.03 -1.52
C PRO A 101 -10.58 2.85 -2.76
N CYS A 102 -10.05 4.07 -2.57
CA CYS A 102 -9.47 4.87 -3.63
C CYS A 102 -7.96 4.61 -3.69
N HIS A 103 -7.52 3.70 -4.55
CA HIS A 103 -6.11 3.33 -4.63
C HIS A 103 -5.64 3.08 -6.07
N ILE A 104 -4.34 3.22 -6.30
CA ILE A 104 -3.70 2.84 -7.55
C ILE A 104 -2.58 1.85 -7.23
N MET A 105 -2.47 0.79 -8.03
CA MET A 105 -1.38 -0.18 -7.95
C MET A 105 -0.52 -0.09 -9.21
N GLU A 106 0.79 0.01 -9.03
CA GLU A 106 1.78 -0.08 -10.09
C GLU A 106 2.58 -1.37 -9.94
N VAL A 107 2.77 -2.09 -11.04
CA VAL A 107 3.55 -3.33 -11.05
C VAL A 107 4.83 -3.07 -11.80
N SER A 108 5.96 -3.17 -11.10
CA SER A 108 7.29 -3.12 -11.73
C SER A 108 7.71 -4.53 -12.13
N GLU A 109 8.04 -4.70 -13.42
CA GLU A 109 8.67 -5.90 -13.99
C GLU A 109 10.09 -6.12 -13.46
#